data_AF-A0A0G0QW31-F1
#
_entry.id   AF-A0A0G0QW31-F1
#
_cell.length_a   1.000
_cell.length_b   1.000
_cell.length_c   1.000
_cell.angle_alpha   90.00
_cell.angle_beta   90.00
_cell.angle_gamma   90.00
#
_symmetry.space_group_name_H-M   'P 1'
#
loop_
_entity.id
_entity.type
_entity.pdbx_description
1 polymer ?
#
loop_
_entity_poly.entity_id
_entity_poly.type
_entity_poly.pdbx_seq_one_letter_code
_entity_poly.pdbx_strand_id
1 'polypeptide(L)'
;MTVKYNLEYFFEKSWSFVLMKNGKIVFKSKAQHLKPLIFCIKRHKKEMRGAVVFDKIIGQAAAIFLVYAKVKEVWTPTISRSGKACLEKHNVKIDYKNLVSCIKNRKGDDLCPMEKMSRKMTKKEFIEKKLEN
;
A
#
# COMPACT_ATOMS: atom_id res chain seq x y z
N MET A 1 22.22 4.99 16.55
CA MET A 1 21.89 3.64 16.04
C MET A 1 20.57 3.71 15.29
N THR A 2 20.61 3.79 13.97
CA THR A 2 19.39 3.80 13.14
C THR A 2 18.96 2.35 12.97
N VAL A 3 17.89 1.93 13.64
CA VAL A 3 17.30 0.61 13.41
C VAL A 3 16.96 0.55 11.92
N LYS A 4 17.63 -0.34 11.18
CA LYS A 4 17.39 -0.57 9.77
C LYS A 4 16.13 -1.44 9.70
N TYR A 5 14.96 -0.82 9.85
CA TYR A 5 13.68 -1.51 9.70
C TYR A 5 13.69 -2.19 8.33
N ASN A 6 13.60 -3.51 8.29
CA ASN A 6 13.57 -4.38 7.12
C ASN A 6 12.18 -5.06 7.02
N LEU A 7 11.91 -5.80 5.95
CA LEU A 7 10.67 -6.58 5.83
C LEU A 7 10.48 -7.56 7.01
N GLU A 8 11.54 -8.19 7.51
CA GLU A 8 11.51 -9.15 8.62
C GLU A 8 10.96 -8.53 9.91
N TYR A 9 11.47 -7.36 10.31
CA TYR A 9 10.99 -6.64 11.48
C TYR A 9 9.48 -6.34 11.39
N PHE A 10 8.98 -6.01 10.21
CA PHE A 10 7.55 -5.76 10.00
C PHE A 10 6.72 -7.04 10.21
N PHE A 11 7.21 -8.20 9.80
CA PHE A 11 6.52 -9.49 9.98
C PHE A 11 6.43 -9.91 11.45
N GLU A 12 7.51 -9.74 12.22
CA GLU A 12 7.56 -10.19 13.62
C GLU A 12 6.48 -9.55 14.51
N LYS A 13 6.03 -8.34 14.16
CA LYS A 13 5.17 -7.54 15.06
C LYS A 13 3.67 -7.64 14.77
N SER A 14 3.26 -8.56 13.89
CA SER A 14 1.84 -8.81 13.53
C SER A 14 1.08 -7.59 12.97
N TRP A 15 1.79 -6.58 12.46
CA TRP A 15 1.17 -5.42 11.81
C TRP A 15 0.71 -5.76 10.39
N SER A 16 -0.38 -5.16 9.93
CA SER A 16 -0.82 -5.22 8.53
C SER A 16 -0.35 -4.01 7.74
N PHE A 17 -0.06 -2.89 8.41
CA PHE A 17 0.40 -1.65 7.79
C PHE A 17 1.31 -0.86 8.73
N VAL A 18 2.40 -0.29 8.21
CA VAL A 18 3.28 0.66 8.92
C VAL A 18 3.64 1.82 7.98
N LEU A 19 3.49 3.04 8.47
CA LEU A 19 4.02 4.26 7.88
C LEU A 19 5.28 4.70 8.64
N MET A 20 6.40 4.81 7.92
CA MET A 20 7.68 5.23 8.48
C MET A 20 8.20 6.48 7.78
N LYS A 21 8.58 7.49 8.55
CA LYS A 21 9.19 8.73 8.06
C LYS A 21 10.48 9.01 8.82
N ASN A 22 11.56 9.29 8.10
CA ASN A 22 12.86 9.63 8.68
C ASN A 22 13.33 8.63 9.76
N GLY A 23 13.15 7.33 9.50
CA GLY A 23 13.54 6.26 10.43
C GLY A 23 12.65 6.13 11.68
N LYS A 24 11.49 6.80 11.73
CA LYS A 24 10.53 6.69 12.85
C LYS A 24 9.18 6.18 12.36
N ILE A 25 8.56 5.30 13.13
CA ILE A 25 7.18 4.86 12.89
C ILE A 25 6.24 6.01 13.23
N VAL A 26 5.53 6.52 12.21
CA VAL A 26 4.49 7.55 12.36
C VAL A 26 3.14 6.91 12.68
N PHE A 27 2.84 5.79 12.04
CA PHE A 27 1.59 5.07 12.23
C PHE A 27 1.79 3.57 11.99
N LYS A 28 1.03 2.75 12.71
CA LYS A 28 0.98 1.29 12.52
C LYS A 28 -0.43 0.78 12.80
N SER A 29 -0.83 -0.27 12.11
CA SER A 29 -2.17 -0.85 12.27
C SER A 29 -2.17 -2.35 12.05
N LYS A 30 -3.14 -3.03 12.68
CA LYS A 30 -3.52 -4.43 12.40
C LYS A 30 -4.83 -4.51 11.59
N ALA A 31 -5.41 -3.36 11.24
CA ALA A 31 -6.65 -3.29 10.46
C ALA A 31 -6.46 -3.88 9.07
N GLN A 32 -7.52 -4.48 8.54
CA GLN A 32 -7.48 -5.22 7.28
C GLN A 32 -7.85 -4.36 6.07
N HIS A 33 -7.47 -4.86 4.88
CA HIS A 33 -7.77 -4.23 3.59
C HIS A 33 -7.15 -2.83 3.47
N LEU A 34 -7.81 -1.91 2.76
CA LEU A 34 -7.35 -0.54 2.55
C LEU A 34 -7.58 0.40 3.73
N LYS A 35 -8.24 -0.06 4.80
CA LYS A 35 -8.60 0.77 5.96
C LYS A 35 -7.42 1.56 6.53
N PRO A 36 -6.26 0.94 6.87
CA PRO A 36 -5.14 1.69 7.43
C PRO A 36 -4.53 2.69 6.44
N LEU A 37 -4.47 2.34 5.15
CA LEU A 37 -3.94 3.23 4.11
C LEU A 37 -4.85 4.46 3.91
N ILE A 38 -6.17 4.28 3.81
CA ILE A 38 -7.12 5.38 3.69
C ILE A 38 -7.08 6.26 4.94
N PHE A 39 -6.97 5.66 6.13
CA PHE A 39 -6.79 6.42 7.37
C PHE A 39 -5.53 7.29 7.32
N CYS A 40 -4.38 6.74 6.90
CA CYS A 40 -3.15 7.52 6.74
C CYS A 40 -3.28 8.64 5.71
N ILE A 41 -3.99 8.42 4.60
CA ILE A 41 -4.24 9.48 3.63
C ILE A 41 -5.07 10.61 4.23
N LYS A 42 -6.08 10.28 5.06
CA LYS A 42 -6.93 11.29 5.69
C LYS A 42 -6.23 12.02 6.85
N ARG A 43 -5.37 11.34 7.62
CA ARG A 43 -4.81 11.86 8.88
C ARG A 43 -3.32 12.21 8.84
N HIS A 44 -2.56 11.62 7.93
CA HIS A 44 -1.09 11.68 7.89
C HIS A 44 -0.54 11.97 6.48
N LYS A 45 -1.31 12.63 5.62
CA LYS A 45 -0.94 12.84 4.20
C LYS A 45 0.40 13.56 4.04
N LYS A 46 0.68 14.54 4.90
CA LYS A 46 1.94 15.31 4.86
C LYS A 46 3.13 14.41 5.18
N GLU A 47 2.96 13.54 6.18
CA GLU A 47 3.97 12.60 6.65
C GLU A 47 4.19 11.46 5.66
N MET A 48 3.17 11.05 4.91
CA MET A 48 3.28 10.06 3.84
C MET A 48 4.17 10.51 2.68
N ARG A 49 4.24 11.82 2.40
CA ARG A 49 5.08 12.34 1.31
C ARG A 49 6.54 12.01 1.59
N GLY A 50 7.16 11.23 0.70
CA GLY A 50 8.54 10.78 0.83
C GLY A 50 8.78 9.82 2.00
N ALA A 51 7.74 9.11 2.45
CA ALA A 51 7.83 8.08 3.48
C ALA A 51 8.10 6.68 2.89
N VAL A 52 8.42 5.75 3.77
CA VAL A 52 8.42 4.30 3.49
C VAL A 52 7.14 3.71 4.07
N VAL A 53 6.44 2.91 3.28
CA VAL A 53 5.24 2.18 3.71
C VAL A 53 5.50 0.68 3.66
N PHE A 54 5.08 0.00 4.72
CA PHE A 54 5.01 -1.46 4.77
C PHE A 54 3.54 -1.86 4.75
N ASP A 55 3.16 -2.76 3.86
CA ASP A 55 1.81 -3.32 3.76
C ASP A 55 1.91 -4.80 3.40
N LYS A 56 0.97 -5.62 3.82
CA LYS A 56 1.00 -7.07 3.55
C LYS A 56 0.70 -7.41 2.08
N ILE A 57 -0.18 -6.65 1.44
CA ILE A 57 -0.63 -6.98 0.08
C ILE A 57 -0.80 -5.69 -0.71
N ILE A 58 -0.01 -5.54 -1.78
CA ILE A 58 -0.12 -4.41 -2.70
C ILE A 58 -0.81 -4.84 -3.98
N GLY A 59 -2.08 -4.49 -4.07
CA GLY A 59 -2.85 -4.50 -5.30
C GLY A 59 -2.79 -3.16 -6.04
N GLN A 60 -3.45 -3.08 -7.20
CA GLN A 60 -3.58 -1.84 -7.96
C GLN A 60 -4.27 -0.74 -7.16
N ALA A 61 -5.31 -1.09 -6.41
CA ALA A 61 -6.03 -0.15 -5.56
C ALA A 61 -5.12 0.50 -4.49
N ALA A 62 -4.30 -0.29 -3.80
CA ALA A 62 -3.34 0.23 -2.83
C ALA A 62 -2.26 1.07 -3.52
N ALA A 63 -1.75 0.62 -4.67
CA ALA A 63 -0.74 1.35 -5.43
C ALA A 63 -1.21 2.75 -5.86
N ILE A 64 -2.47 2.90 -6.30
CA ILE A 64 -3.04 4.21 -6.66
C ILE A 64 -2.98 5.18 -5.47
N PHE A 65 -3.37 4.71 -4.28
CA PHE A 65 -3.35 5.51 -3.06
C PHE A 65 -1.94 5.86 -2.59
N LEU A 66 -1.00 4.94 -2.69
CA LEU A 66 0.40 5.17 -2.33
C LEU A 66 1.05 6.21 -3.25
N VAL A 67 0.77 6.14 -4.56
CA VAL A 67 1.18 7.16 -5.53
C VAL A 67 0.54 8.52 -5.21
N TYR A 68 -0.77 8.54 -4.95
CA TYR A 68 -1.48 9.76 -4.56
C TYR A 68 -0.90 10.41 -3.31
N ALA A 69 -0.48 9.60 -2.34
CA ALA A 69 0.17 10.04 -1.11
C ALA A 69 1.65 10.43 -1.28
N LYS A 70 2.22 10.25 -2.48
CA LYS A 70 3.61 10.58 -2.83
C LYS A 70 4.63 9.86 -1.92
N VAL A 71 4.38 8.59 -1.61
CA VAL A 71 5.35 7.78 -0.85
C VAL A 71 6.63 7.57 -1.67
N LYS A 72 7.76 7.43 -1.00
CA LYS A 72 9.06 7.18 -1.65
C LYS A 72 9.24 5.69 -1.96
N GLU A 73 8.76 4.84 -1.07
CA GLU A 73 9.14 3.43 -1.05
C GLU A 73 8.04 2.58 -0.40
N VAL A 74 7.82 1.39 -0.96
CA VAL A 74 6.79 0.44 -0.53
C VAL A 74 7.40 -0.94 -0.38
N TRP A 75 7.26 -1.52 0.80
CA TRP A 75 7.75 -2.86 1.08
C TRP A 75 6.59 -3.80 1.37
N THR A 76 6.53 -4.92 0.67
CA THR A 76 5.39 -5.83 0.75
C THR A 76 5.78 -7.29 0.53
N PRO A 77 5.25 -8.26 1.29
CA PRO A 77 5.39 -9.68 0.97
C PRO A 77 4.87 -10.00 -0.43
N THR A 78 3.72 -9.42 -0.80
CA THR A 78 3.00 -9.80 -2.02
C THR A 78 2.56 -8.56 -2.78
N ILE A 79 2.80 -8.54 -4.09
CA ILE A 79 2.40 -7.47 -4.99
C ILE A 79 1.77 -8.05 -6.27
N SER A 80 0.72 -7.42 -6.81
CA SER A 80 0.18 -7.78 -8.12
C SER A 80 0.95 -7.10 -9.26
N ARG A 81 0.97 -7.71 -10.46
CA ARG A 81 1.55 -7.10 -11.67
C ARG A 81 1.04 -5.67 -11.91
N SER A 82 -0.27 -5.46 -11.76
CA SER A 82 -0.87 -4.12 -11.90
C SER A 82 -0.46 -3.15 -10.78
N GLY A 83 -0.30 -3.63 -9.54
CA GLY A 83 0.22 -2.82 -8.45
C GLY A 83 1.67 -2.38 -8.68
N LYS A 84 2.54 -3.33 -9.05
CA LYS A 84 3.95 -3.10 -9.38
C LYS A 84 4.10 -2.08 -10.51
N ALA A 85 3.44 -2.30 -11.64
CA ALA A 85 3.50 -1.40 -12.78
C ALA A 85 3.02 0.02 -12.45
N CYS A 86 1.99 0.16 -11.59
CA CYS A 86 1.52 1.46 -11.13
C CYS A 86 2.58 2.20 -10.30
N LEU A 87 3.24 1.51 -9.36
CA LEU A 87 4.28 2.09 -8.52
C LEU A 87 5.54 2.47 -9.32
N GLU A 88 6.02 1.58 -10.19
CA GLU A 88 7.20 1.80 -11.03
C GLU A 88 7.00 2.99 -11.98
N LYS A 89 5.83 3.11 -12.60
CA LYS A 89 5.48 4.25 -13.47
C LYS A 89 5.60 5.60 -12.75
N HIS A 90 5.55 5.63 -11.42
CA HIS A 90 5.64 6.86 -10.62
C HIS A 90 6.91 6.92 -9.77
N ASN A 91 7.93 6.13 -10.13
CA ASN A 91 9.25 6.10 -9.49
C ASN A 91 9.19 5.77 -7.98
N VAL A 92 8.20 5.00 -7.54
CA VAL A 92 8.15 4.50 -6.16
C VAL A 92 9.05 3.27 -6.07
N LYS A 93 10.02 3.28 -5.15
CA LYS A 93 10.86 2.10 -4.88
C LYS A 93 10.03 0.97 -4.30
N ILE A 94 10.30 -0.27 -4.69
CA ILE A 94 9.50 -1.42 -4.28
C ILE A 94 10.45 -2.52 -3.81
N ASP A 95 10.21 -3.02 -2.61
CA ASP A 95 10.79 -4.28 -2.12
C ASP A 95 9.66 -5.28 -1.95
N TYR A 96 9.82 -6.48 -2.52
CA TYR A 96 8.81 -7.51 -2.41
C TYR A 96 9.34 -8.93 -2.48
N LYS A 97 8.60 -9.88 -1.90
CA LYS A 97 8.93 -11.31 -1.95
C LYS A 97 8.23 -12.03 -3.11
N ASN A 98 6.94 -11.78 -3.31
CA ASN A 98 6.11 -12.51 -4.26
C ASN A 98 5.41 -11.57 -5.24
N LEU A 99 5.56 -11.85 -6.54
CA LEU A 99 4.81 -11.20 -7.61
C LEU A 99 3.69 -12.12 -8.09
N VAL A 100 2.45 -11.66 -8.04
CA VAL A 100 1.27 -12.40 -8.50
C VAL A 100 0.59 -11.72 -9.68
N SER A 101 -0.16 -12.46 -10.51
CA SER A 101 -0.89 -11.90 -11.65
C SER A 101 -1.96 -10.88 -11.21
N CYS A 102 -2.69 -11.19 -10.14
CA CYS A 102 -3.73 -10.34 -9.57
C CYS A 102 -3.95 -10.64 -8.08
N ILE A 103 -4.49 -9.68 -7.33
CA ILE A 103 -4.97 -9.92 -5.97
C ILE A 103 -6.37 -10.53 -6.02
N LYS A 104 -6.51 -11.75 -5.52
CA LYS A 104 -7.78 -12.47 -5.40
C LYS A 104 -8.55 -12.06 -4.15
N ASN A 105 -9.85 -12.34 -4.14
CA ASN A 105 -10.67 -12.24 -2.93
C ASN A 105 -10.31 -13.35 -1.93
N ARG A 106 -10.94 -13.36 -0.74
CA ARG A 106 -10.66 -14.35 0.31
C ARG A 106 -11.03 -15.79 -0.08
N LYS A 107 -12.01 -15.98 -0.96
CA LYS A 107 -12.44 -17.30 -1.46
C LYS A 107 -11.50 -17.84 -2.55
N GLY A 108 -10.73 -16.97 -3.20
CA GLY A 108 -9.79 -17.33 -4.26
C GLY A 108 -10.43 -17.58 -5.64
N ASP A 109 -11.73 -17.34 -5.77
CA ASP A 109 -12.56 -17.61 -6.95
C ASP A 109 -12.70 -16.41 -7.91
N ASP A 110 -12.54 -15.17 -7.42
CA ASP A 110 -12.57 -13.94 -8.21
C ASP A 110 -11.51 -12.94 -7.71
N LEU A 111 -11.34 -11.82 -8.44
CA LEU A 111 -10.54 -10.68 -8.04
C LEU A 111 -11.04 -10.07 -6.73
N CYS A 112 -10.10 -9.54 -5.94
CA CYS A 112 -10.43 -8.66 -4.83
C CYS A 112 -11.34 -7.52 -5.33
N PRO A 113 -12.45 -7.20 -4.62
CA PRO A 113 -13.38 -6.15 -5.06
C PRO A 113 -12.71 -4.80 -5.31
N MET A 114 -11.68 -4.46 -4.51
CA MET A 114 -10.93 -3.21 -4.67
C MET A 114 -10.02 -3.25 -5.90
N GLU A 115 -9.35 -4.39 -6.17
CA GLU A 115 -8.55 -4.61 -7.38
C GLU A 115 -9.43 -4.44 -8.62
N LYS A 116 -10.58 -5.12 -8.63
CA LYS A 116 -11.57 -5.09 -9.73
C LYS A 116 -12.11 -3.69 -9.97
N MET A 117 -12.46 -2.96 -8.91
CA MET A 117 -12.95 -1.58 -8.99
C MET A 117 -11.89 -0.64 -9.55
N SER A 118 -10.65 -0.72 -9.06
CA SER A 118 -9.54 0.14 -9.50
C SER A 118 -9.13 -0.04 -10.97
N ARG A 119 -9.53 -1.16 -11.60
CA ARG A 119 -9.30 -1.44 -13.04
C ARG A 119 -10.34 -0.82 -13.95
N LYS A 120 -11.54 -0.51 -13.42
CA LYS A 120 -12.71 -0.09 -14.20
C LYS A 120 -12.91 1.42 -14.27
N MET A 121 -12.02 2.19 -13.65
CA MET A 121 -12.13 3.65 -13.59
C MET A 121 -10.75 4.29 -13.60
N THR A 122 -10.70 5.58 -13.89
CA THR A 122 -9.47 6.36 -13.79
C THR A 122 -8.98 6.44 -12.35
N LYS A 123 -7.69 6.72 -12.16
CA LYS A 123 -7.11 6.86 -10.81
C LYS A 123 -7.79 7.98 -10.02
N LYS A 124 -8.14 9.09 -10.69
CA LYS A 124 -8.79 10.25 -10.09
C LYS A 124 -10.17 9.86 -9.53
N GLU A 125 -11.01 9.26 -10.37
CA GLU A 125 -12.35 8.80 -9.97
C GLU A 125 -12.29 7.79 -8.81
N PHE A 126 -11.32 6.86 -8.85
CA PHE A 126 -11.15 5.88 -7.77
C PHE A 126 -10.80 6.55 -6.43
N ILE A 127 -9.93 7.56 -6.45
CA ILE A 127 -9.51 8.29 -5.26
C ILE A 127 -10.67 9.10 -4.69
N GLU A 128 -11.34 9.91 -5.51
CA GLU A 128 -12.49 10.73 -5.12
C GLU A 128 -13.58 9.86 -4.47
N LYS A 129 -13.98 8.78 -5.15
CA LYS A 129 -15.00 7.84 -4.65
C LYS A 129 -14.68 7.20 -3.31
N LYS A 130 -13.40 7.04 -2.96
CA LYS A 130 -12.96 6.35 -1.74
C LYS A 130 -12.54 7.29 -0.61
N LEU A 131 -12.29 8.56 -0.90
CA LEU A 131 -11.94 9.55 0.11
C LEU A 131 -13.13 10.42 0.54
N GLU A 132 -14.14 10.59 -0.33
CA GLU A 132 -15.35 11.37 -0.06
C GLU A 132 -16.41 10.63 0.78
N ASN A 133 -16.20 9.33 1.04
CA ASN A 133 -16.97 8.52 1.99
C ASN A 133 -16.13 8.24 3.24
#